data_AF-A0A8S2SWJ9-F1
#
_entry.id   AF-A0A8S2SWJ9-F1
#
_cell.length_a   1.000
_cell.length_b   1.000
_cell.length_c   1.000
_cell.angle_alpha   90.00
_cell.angle_beta   90.00
_cell.angle_gamma   90.00
#
_symmetry.space_group_name_H-M   'P 1'
#
loop_
_entity.id
_entity.type
_entity.pdbx_description
1 polymer ?
#
loop_
_entity_poly.entity_id
_entity_poly.type
_entity_poly.pdbx_seq_one_letter_code
_entity_poly.pdbx_strand_id
1 'polypeptide(L)'
;KSYLSVSESSDVRRASILVCELLCQSLEQSTWLTILGNELPSFYQLINHLYKNDKDDIVCLHAQIALEALNKISRDYLQPPIILEKKIRILS
;
A
#
# COMPACT_ATOMS: atom_id res chain seq x y z
N LYS A 1 -40.11 -0.24 0.90
CA LYS A 1 -38.99 -0.81 1.70
C LYS A 1 -38.06 -1.51 0.70
N SER A 2 -37.27 -0.71 -0.03
CA SER A 2 -36.65 -1.19 -1.29
C SER A 2 -35.28 -0.52 -1.49
N TYR A 3 -34.40 -0.63 -0.49
CA TYR A 3 -33.02 -0.11 -0.57
C TYR A 3 -31.96 -1.12 -0.09
N LEU A 4 -32.35 -2.33 0.33
CA LEU A 4 -31.44 -3.33 0.91
C LEU A 4 -30.72 -4.20 -0.14
N SER A 5 -30.85 -3.88 -1.43
CA SER A 5 -30.23 -4.64 -2.52
C SER A 5 -29.14 -3.86 -3.26
N VAL A 6 -28.70 -2.71 -2.74
CA VAL A 6 -27.35 -2.21 -3.06
C VAL A 6 -26.41 -3.21 -2.38
N SER A 7 -26.14 -4.26 -3.13
CA SER A 7 -25.54 -5.54 -2.77
C SER A 7 -24.59 -5.49 -1.58
N GLU A 8 -24.79 -6.35 -0.58
CA GLU A 8 -23.80 -6.65 0.49
C GLU A 8 -22.38 -6.82 -0.08
N SER A 9 -22.26 -7.32 -1.31
CA SER A 9 -20.98 -7.47 -2.00
C SER A 9 -20.23 -6.15 -2.22
N SER A 10 -20.90 -5.01 -2.39
CA SER A 10 -20.25 -3.70 -2.56
C SER A 10 -19.64 -3.21 -1.26
N ASP A 11 -20.38 -3.37 -0.17
CA ASP A 11 -19.90 -2.97 1.16
C ASP A 11 -18.78 -3.89 1.64
N VAL A 12 -18.85 -5.19 1.31
CA VAL A 12 -17.74 -6.13 1.56
C VAL A 12 -16.49 -5.75 0.76
N ARG A 13 -16.62 -5.35 -0.52
CA ARG A 13 -15.47 -4.87 -1.32
C ARG A 13 -14.87 -3.61 -0.70
N ARG A 14 -15.69 -2.63 -0.33
CA ARG A 14 -15.27 -1.39 0.34
C ARG A 14 -14.57 -1.68 1.66
N ALA A 15 -15.15 -2.52 2.51
CA ALA A 15 -14.54 -2.92 3.78
C ALA A 15 -13.21 -3.65 3.56
N SER A 16 -13.13 -4.52 2.56
CA SER A 16 -11.90 -5.26 2.26
C SER A 16 -10.75 -4.32 1.87
N ILE A 17 -10.99 -3.36 0.96
CA ILE A 17 -9.94 -2.42 0.54
C ILE A 17 -9.54 -1.46 1.66
N LEU A 18 -10.50 -1.04 2.49
CA LEU A 18 -10.25 -0.24 3.70
C LEU A 18 -9.36 -0.97 4.69
N VAL A 19 -9.62 -2.26 4.94
CA VAL A 19 -8.75 -3.07 5.81
C VAL A 19 -7.35 -3.19 5.21
N CYS A 20 -7.22 -3.41 3.90
CA CYS A 20 -5.93 -3.43 3.22
C CYS A 20 -5.18 -2.10 3.35
N GLU A 21 -5.87 -0.97 3.18
CA GLU A 21 -5.30 0.36 3.36
C GLU A 21 -4.81 0.56 4.80
N LEU A 22 -5.65 0.26 5.79
CA LEU A 22 -5.30 0.39 7.20
C LEU A 22 -4.08 -0.46 7.56
N LEU A 23 -4.02 -1.69 7.06
CA LEU A 23 -2.84 -2.54 7.23
C LEU A 23 -1.59 -1.86 6.65
N CYS A 24 -1.66 -1.29 5.43
CA CYS A 24 -0.53 -0.59 4.82
C CYS A 24 -0.06 0.62 5.66
N GLN A 25 -0.98 1.29 6.36
CA GLN A 25 -0.68 2.49 7.14
C GLN A 25 -0.24 2.19 8.57
N SER A 26 -0.77 1.12 9.18
CA SER A 26 -0.55 0.82 10.60
C SER A 26 0.63 -0.12 10.86
N LEU A 27 1.03 -0.90 9.86
CA LEU A 27 2.13 -1.84 10.02
C LEU A 27 3.47 -1.12 9.96
N GLU A 28 4.31 -1.41 10.95
CA GLU A 28 5.70 -0.99 10.92
C GLU A 28 6.40 -1.54 9.69
N GLN A 29 7.27 -0.72 9.10
CA GLN A 29 7.90 -1.00 7.82
C GLN A 29 8.69 -2.32 7.81
N SER A 30 9.39 -2.63 8.90
CA SER A 30 10.14 -3.88 9.11
C SER A 30 9.23 -5.12 9.07
N THR A 31 8.08 -5.05 9.72
CA THR A 31 7.07 -6.12 9.75
C THR A 31 6.41 -6.28 8.40
N TRP A 32 6.06 -5.17 7.74
CA TRP A 32 5.50 -5.17 6.38
C TRP A 32 6.40 -5.89 5.39
N LEU A 33 7.69 -5.55 5.38
CA LEU A 33 8.67 -6.13 4.47
C LEU A 33 8.94 -7.61 4.75
N THR A 34 8.88 -8.03 6.01
CA THR A 34 9.06 -9.44 6.37
C THR A 34 7.86 -10.29 5.93
N ILE A 35 6.64 -9.77 6.06
CA ILE A 35 5.40 -10.49 5.73
C ILE A 35 5.15 -10.47 4.22
N LEU A 36 5.33 -9.31 3.59
CA LEU A 36 5.03 -9.13 2.17
C LEU A 36 6.26 -9.25 1.27
N GLY A 37 7.48 -9.47 1.77
CA GLY A 37 8.70 -9.45 0.93
C GLY A 37 8.58 -10.19 -0.41
N ASN A 38 8.03 -11.41 -0.40
CA ASN A 38 7.80 -12.19 -1.63
C ASN A 38 6.44 -11.91 -2.29
N GLU A 39 5.43 -11.49 -1.52
CA GLU A 39 4.06 -11.28 -1.99
C GLU A 39 3.74 -9.80 -2.34
N LEU A 40 4.68 -8.89 -2.12
CA LEU A 40 4.54 -7.46 -2.34
C LEU A 40 4.22 -7.15 -3.81
N PRO A 41 4.88 -7.79 -4.81
CA PRO A 41 4.50 -7.61 -6.21
C PRO A 41 3.07 -8.08 -6.49
N SER A 42 2.67 -9.24 -5.96
CA SER A 42 1.33 -9.80 -6.11
C SER A 42 0.26 -8.90 -5.49
N PHE A 43 0.52 -8.40 -4.29
CA PHE A 43 -0.36 -7.50 -3.56
C PHE A 43 -0.50 -6.14 -4.26
N TYR A 44 0.61 -5.58 -4.73
CA TYR A 44 0.60 -4.34 -5.52
C TYR A 44 -0.18 -4.51 -6.82
N GLN A 45 0.02 -5.63 -7.54
CA GLN A 45 -0.73 -5.93 -8.77
C GLN A 45 -2.23 -6.08 -8.51
N LEU A 46 -2.61 -6.73 -7.39
CA LEU A 46 -4.01 -6.89 -7.00
C LEU A 46 -4.69 -5.53 -6.78
N ILE A 47 -4.07 -4.65 -5.99
CA ILE A 47 -4.64 -3.33 -5.71
C ILE A 47 -4.65 -2.47 -6.98
N ASN A 48 -3.61 -2.53 -7.80
CA ASN A 48 -3.55 -1.83 -9.09
C ASN A 48 -4.62 -2.33 -10.07
N HIS A 49 -4.94 -3.62 -10.03
CA HIS A 49 -6.03 -4.19 -10.82
C HIS A 49 -7.39 -3.67 -10.31
N LEU A 50 -7.61 -3.62 -8.99
CA LEU A 50 -8.84 -3.07 -8.40
C LEU A 50 -9.00 -1.58 -8.77
N TYR A 51 -7.94 -0.79 -8.63
CA TYR A 51 -7.96 0.63 -8.99
C TYR A 51 -8.37 0.88 -10.45
N LYS A 52 -7.94 0.02 -11.38
CA LYS A 52 -8.21 0.20 -12.81
C LYS A 52 -9.58 -0.33 -13.27
N ASN A 53 -10.10 -1.36 -12.59
CA ASN A 53 -11.21 -2.15 -13.10
C ASN A 53 -12.46 -2.12 -12.20
N ASP A 54 -12.37 -1.61 -10.96
CA ASP A 54 -13.55 -1.46 -10.11
C ASP A 54 -14.41 -0.29 -10.61
N LYS A 55 -15.73 -0.44 -10.46
CA LYS A 55 -16.73 0.56 -10.86
C LYS A 55 -17.11 1.48 -9.70
N ASP A 56 -16.69 1.14 -8.49
CA ASP A 56 -16.99 1.87 -7.27
C ASP A 56 -15.87 2.89 -7.00
N ASP A 57 -16.19 4.17 -7.19
CA ASP A 57 -15.23 5.27 -7.01
C ASP A 57 -14.61 5.29 -5.60
N ILE A 58 -15.34 4.83 -4.58
CA ILE A 58 -14.83 4.71 -3.22
C ILE A 58 -13.71 3.66 -3.15
N VAL A 59 -13.93 2.50 -3.78
CA VAL A 59 -12.92 1.44 -3.83
C VAL A 59 -11.68 1.92 -4.61
N CYS A 60 -11.89 2.63 -5.72
CA CYS A 60 -10.79 3.21 -6.49
C CYS A 60 -9.99 4.24 -5.67
N LEU A 61 -10.66 5.12 -4.92
CA LEU A 61 -9.97 6.09 -4.06
C LEU A 61 -9.13 5.40 -2.98
N HIS A 62 -9.69 4.44 -2.26
CA HIS A 62 -8.96 3.71 -1.22
C HIS A 62 -7.84 2.84 -1.80
N ALA A 63 -8.03 2.26 -3.00
CA ALA A 63 -6.98 1.55 -3.71
C ALA A 63 -5.82 2.48 -4.10
N GLN A 64 -6.11 3.72 -4.51
CA GLN A 64 -5.07 4.71 -4.78
C GLN A 64 -4.24 5.03 -3.52
N ILE A 65 -4.91 5.31 -2.39
CA ILE A 65 -4.24 5.60 -1.12
C ILE A 65 -3.36 4.41 -0.69
N ALA A 66 -3.87 3.19 -0.82
CA ALA A 66 -3.11 1.98 -0.52
C ALA A 66 -1.87 1.81 -1.43
N LEU A 67 -1.98 2.12 -2.73
CA LEU A 67 -0.84 2.11 -3.65
C LEU A 67 0.20 3.18 -3.30
N GLU A 68 -0.23 4.36 -2.86
CA GLU A 68 0.68 5.42 -2.41
C GLU A 68 1.45 5.00 -1.14
N ALA A 69 0.76 4.40 -0.17
CA ALA A 69 1.38 3.85 1.04
C ALA A 69 2.40 2.74 0.70
N LEU A 70 2.02 1.81 -0.19
CA LEU A 70 2.92 0.76 -0.69
C LEU A 70 4.14 1.34 -1.40
N ASN A 71 3.96 2.35 -2.25
CA ASN A 71 5.06 3.01 -2.95
C ASN A 71 6.02 3.70 -1.98
N LYS A 72 5.52 4.32 -0.92
CA LYS A 72 6.35 4.92 0.13
C LYS A 72 7.21 3.86 0.82
N ILE A 73 6.58 2.79 1.32
CA ILE A 73 7.28 1.67 1.97
C ILE A 73 8.32 1.04 1.04
N SER A 74 7.96 0.85 -0.23
CA SER A 74 8.84 0.26 -1.23
C SER A 74 10.04 1.16 -1.54
N ARG A 75 9.84 2.48 -1.63
CA ARG A 75 10.94 3.44 -1.82
C ARG A 75 11.90 3.44 -0.64
N ASP A 76 11.36 3.47 0.56
CA ASP A 76 12.16 3.49 1.79
C ASP A 76 12.93 2.15 1.97
N TYR A 77 12.43 1.03 1.42
CA TYR A 77 13.14 -0.25 1.39
C TYR A 77 14.20 -0.35 0.28
N LEU A 78 13.86 0.08 -0.93
CA LEU A 78 14.74 -0.01 -2.10
C LEU A 78 15.85 1.03 -2.09
N GLN A 79 15.72 2.08 -1.28
CA GLN A 79 16.78 3.06 -1.09
C GLN A 79 17.84 2.52 -0.10
N PRO A 80 19.11 2.38 -0.53
CA PRO A 80 20.17 2.12 0.43
C PRO A 80 20.25 3.29 1.41
N PRO A 81 20.43 3.04 2.72
CA PRO A 81 20.67 4.13 3.67
C PRO A 81 21.91 4.89 3.19
N ILE A 82 21.75 6.16 2.85
CA ILE A 82 22.90 7.02 2.50
C ILE A 82 23.62 7.34 3.81
N ILE A 83 24.56 6.47 4.18
CA ILE A 83 25.46 6.70 5.31
C ILE A 83 26.50 7.72 4.82
N LEU A 84 26.28 8.99 5.12
CA LEU A 84 27.28 10.05 4.90
C LEU A 84 28.44 9.86 5.89
N GLU A 85 29.37 8.97 5.56
CA GLU A 85 30.67 8.96 6.21
C GLU A 85 31.41 10.24 5.84
N LYS A 86 31.39 11.25 6.73
CA LYS A 86 32.26 12.43 6.61
C LYS A 86 33.71 11.98 6.64
N LYS A 87 34.31 11.73 5.46
CA LYS A 87 35.77 11.67 5.30
C LYS A 87 36.33 13.07 5.46
N ILE A 88 36.61 13.47 6.70
CA ILE A 88 37.40 14.66 6.97
C ILE A 88 38.84 14.31 6.56
N ARG A 89 39.27 14.75 5.37
CA ARG A 89 40.69 14.76 5.00
C ARG A 89 41.31 16.07 5.47
N ILE A 90 42.30 15.97 6.35
CA ILE A 90 43.21 17.09 6.65
C ILE A 90 44.17 17.17 5.46
N LEU A 91 44.19 18.31 4.77
CA LEU A 91 45.22 18.61 3.78
C LEU A 91 46.44 19.10 4.57
N SER A 92 47.47 18.27 4.64
CA SER A 92 48.81 18.63 5.13
C SER A 92 49.57 19.45 4.10
#